data_AF-A0A7W4Z3C0-F1
#
_entry.id   AF-A0A7W4Z3C0-F1
#
_cell.length_a   1.000
_cell.length_b   1.000
_cell.length_c   1.000
_cell.angle_alpha   90.00
_cell.angle_beta   90.00
_cell.angle_gamma   90.00
#
_symmetry.space_group_name_H-M   'P 1'
#
loop_
_entity.id
_entity.type
_entity.pdbx_description
1 polymer ?
#
loop_
_entity_poly.entity_id
_entity_poly.type
_entity_poly.pdbx_seq_one_letter_code
_entity_poly.pdbx_strand_id
1 'polypeptide(L)' 'MSCQQLGGPCDQAFQGETADDVIHQQDEHLKAMVAAGDQAHVPANDDMRGRWKRPVKGLGWYRQTKKDFAALPED' A
#
# COMPACT_ATOMS: atom_id res chain seq x y z
N MET A 1 1.66 -3.62 8.93
CA MET A 1 1.69 -4.18 7.55
C MET A 1 2.83 -3.54 6.77
N SER A 2 3.49 -4.24 5.84
CA SER A 2 4.65 -3.72 5.09
C SER A 2 4.30 -3.22 3.68
N CYS A 3 5.24 -2.47 3.09
CA CYS A 3 5.17 -2.04 1.70
C CYS A 3 5.02 -3.24 0.74
N GLN A 4 5.78 -4.33 0.97
CA GLN A 4 5.65 -5.58 0.22
C GLN A 4 4.25 -6.20 0.32
N GLN A 5 3.68 -6.25 1.53
CA GLN A 5 2.32 -6.76 1.75
C GLN A 5 1.25 -5.93 1.02
N LEU A 6 1.51 -4.65 0.77
CA LEU A 6 0.62 -3.74 0.03
C LEU A 6 0.89 -3.68 -1.49
N GLY A 7 1.87 -4.46 -1.97
CA GLY A 7 2.24 -4.57 -3.39
C GLY A 7 3.41 -3.69 -3.82
N GLY A 8 4.20 -3.18 -2.88
CA GLY A 8 5.47 -2.50 -3.12
C GLY A 8 6.69 -3.43 -3.12
N PRO A 9 7.90 -2.89 -3.38
CA PRO A 9 9.10 -3.70 -3.56
C PRO A 9 9.92 -3.91 -2.27
N CYS A 10 9.61 -3.23 -1.16
CA CYS A 10 10.47 -3.21 0.03
C CYS A 10 9.73 -3.61 1.32
N ASP A 11 10.49 -3.82 2.39
CA ASP A 11 9.98 -4.31 3.67
C ASP A 11 9.62 -3.19 4.67
N GLN A 12 9.53 -1.94 4.21
CA GLN A 12 9.13 -0.81 5.08
C GLN A 12 7.82 -1.14 5.81
N ALA A 13 7.87 -1.19 7.13
CA ALA A 13 6.71 -1.46 7.97
C ALA A 13 5.91 -0.18 8.21
N PHE A 14 4.58 -0.32 8.16
CA PHE A 14 3.60 0.72 8.48
C PHE A 14 2.76 0.27 9.67
N GLN A 15 2.53 1.21 10.58
CA GLN A 15 1.77 1.03 11.82
C GLN A 15 0.62 2.02 11.86
N GLY A 16 -0.57 1.56 12.22
CA GLY A 16 -1.76 2.40 12.30
C GLY A 16 -2.88 1.65 13.00
N GLU A 17 -3.89 2.38 13.45
CA GLU A 17 -5.05 1.80 14.13
C GLU A 17 -5.97 1.07 13.13
N THR A 18 -5.88 1.44 11.86
CA THR A 18 -6.71 0.89 10.80
C THR A 18 -5.91 0.51 9.56
N ALA A 19 -6.51 -0.33 8.72
CA ALA A 19 -5.99 -0.63 7.38
C ALA A 19 -5.88 0.64 6.51
N ASP A 20 -6.78 1.61 6.70
CA ASP A 20 -6.76 2.88 5.97
C ASP A 20 -5.52 3.71 6.34
N ASP A 21 -5.09 3.71 7.60
CA ASP A 21 -3.88 4.42 8.04
C ASP A 21 -2.62 3.86 7.39
N VAL A 22 -2.50 2.53 7.32
CA VAL A 22 -1.34 1.89 6.70
C VAL A 22 -1.37 1.96 5.17
N ILE A 23 -2.55 1.98 4.54
CA ILE A 23 -2.70 2.27 3.11
C ILE A 23 -2.23 3.70 2.81
N HIS A 24 -2.63 4.66 3.63
CA HIS A 24 -2.23 6.06 3.45
C HIS A 24 -0.71 6.25 3.62
N GLN A 25 -0.12 5.63 4.65
CA GLN A 25 1.33 5.65 4.84
C GLN A 25 2.08 5.03 3.66
N GLN A 26 1.56 3.94 3.09
CA GLN A 26 2.18 3.32 1.93
C GLN A 26 2.06 4.16 0.66
N ASP A 27 0.94 4.83 0.43
CA ASP A 27 0.78 5.77 -0.70
C ASP A 27 1.78 6.93 -0.59
N GLU A 28 1.95 7.51 0.59
CA GLU A 28 2.94 8.57 0.83
C GLU A 28 4.38 8.05 0.66
N HIS A 29 4.68 6.86 1.17
CA HIS A 29 5.98 6.20 0.97
C HIS A 29 6.28 5.99 -0.52
N LEU A 30 5.32 5.47 -1.31
CA LEU A 30 5.48 5.26 -2.74
C LEU A 30 5.79 6.57 -3.48
N LYS A 31 5.06 7.65 -3.17
CA LYS A 31 5.32 8.97 -3.75
C LYS A 31 6.70 9.50 -3.37
N ALA A 32 7.10 9.37 -2.11
CA ALA A 32 8.38 9.84 -1.62
C ALA A 32 9.56 9.11 -2.30
N MET A 33 9.49 7.78 -2.41
CA MET A 33 10.53 6.98 -3.06
C MET A 33 10.65 7.31 -4.55
N VAL A 34 9.52 7.43 -5.26
CA VAL A 34 9.52 7.82 -6.68
C VAL A 34 10.06 9.24 -6.85
N ALA A 35 9.69 10.19 -5.98
CA ALA A 35 10.21 11.56 -6.01
C ALA A 35 11.72 11.62 -5.73
N ALA A 36 12.24 10.71 -4.91
CA ALA A 36 13.67 10.54 -4.66
C ALA A 36 14.43 9.84 -5.81
N GLY A 37 13.73 9.44 -6.89
CA GLY A 37 14.31 8.79 -8.06
C GLY A 37 14.39 7.27 -7.98
N ASP A 38 13.75 6.64 -6.98
CA ASP A 38 13.72 5.19 -6.87
C ASP A 38 12.77 4.56 -7.90
N GLN A 39 13.37 3.94 -8.91
CA GLN A 39 12.64 3.27 -9.98
C GLN A 39 11.95 1.98 -9.54
N ALA A 40 12.39 1.33 -8.47
CA ALA A 40 11.78 0.10 -7.97
C ALA A 40 10.36 0.35 -7.42
N HIS A 41 10.11 1.55 -6.90
CA HIS A 41 8.79 1.94 -6.37
C HIS A 41 7.83 2.47 -7.44
N VAL A 42 8.29 2.76 -8.66
CA VAL A 42 7.45 3.31 -9.75
C VAL A 42 6.28 2.38 -10.12
N PRO A 43 6.46 1.06 -10.35
CA PRO A 43 5.36 0.18 -10.70
C PRO A 43 4.28 0.12 -9.61
N ALA A 44 4.70 0.05 -8.35
CA ALA A 44 3.78 0.00 -7.21
C ALA A 44 3.01 1.32 -7.02
N ASN A 45 3.67 2.46 -7.25
CA ASN A 45 3.02 3.77 -7.26
C ASN A 45 1.99 3.89 -8.38
N ASP A 46 2.32 3.43 -9.59
CA ASP A 46 1.40 3.46 -10.73
C ASP A 46 0.20 2.52 -10.53
N ASP A 47 0.43 1.33 -9.94
CA ASP A 47 -0.64 0.42 -9.54
C ASP A 47 -1.54 1.04 -8.47
N MET A 48 -0.95 1.70 -7.45
CA MET A 48 -1.71 2.40 -6.42
C MET A 48 -2.63 3.45 -7.05
N ARG A 49 -2.08 4.31 -7.92
CA ARG A 49 -2.85 5.31 -8.67
C ARG A 49 -3.88 4.68 -9.59
N GLY A 50 -3.55 3.53 -10.19
CA GLY A 50 -4.40 2.77 -11.10
C GLY A 50 -5.64 2.16 -10.43
N ARG A 51 -5.52 1.75 -9.16
CA ARG A 51 -6.63 1.22 -8.35
C ARG A 51 -7.76 2.24 -8.20
N TRP A 52 -7.41 3.51 -7.95
CA TRP A 52 -8.38 4.60 -7.82
C TRP A 52 -9.11 4.94 -9.12
N LYS A 53 -8.46 4.70 -10.27
CA LYS A 53 -9.08 4.87 -11.61
C LYS A 53 -9.98 3.71 -12.02
N ARG A 54 -9.90 2.56 -11.34
CA ARG A 54 -10.60 1.31 -11.68
C ARG A 54 -11.43 0.83 -10.48
N PRO A 55 -12.61 1.42 -10.23
CA PRO A 55 -13.33 1.29 -8.95
C PRO A 55 -13.62 -0.17 -8.55
N VAL A 56 -13.96 -1.04 -9.50
CA VAL A 56 -14.23 -2.47 -9.20
C VAL A 56 -12.97 -3.19 -8.72
N LYS A 57 -11.84 -3.02 -9.41
CA LYS A 57 -10.57 -3.67 -9.03
C LYS A 57 -9.98 -3.04 -7.77
N GLY A 58 -10.05 -1.73 -7.65
CA GLY A 58 -9.62 -0.99 -6.46
C GLY A 58 -10.38 -1.44 -5.21
N LEU A 59 -11.70 -1.64 -5.31
CA LEU A 59 -12.50 -2.11 -4.19
C LEU A 59 -12.18 -3.56 -3.79
N GLY A 60 -11.88 -4.43 -4.76
CA GLY A 60 -11.44 -5.79 -4.48
C GLY A 60 -10.13 -5.83 -3.69
N TRP A 61 -9.14 -5.06 -4.15
CA TRP A 61 -7.87 -4.89 -3.43
C TRP A 61 -8.09 -4.31 -2.03
N TYR A 62 -8.87 -3.23 -1.91
CA TYR A 62 -9.13 -2.57 -0.64
C TYR A 62 -9.75 -3.51 0.40
N ARG A 63 -10.72 -4.34 0.00
CA ARG A 63 -11.34 -5.35 0.87
C ARG A 63 -10.33 -6.42 1.30
N GLN A 64 -9.47 -6.86 0.38
CA GLN A 64 -8.43 -7.84 0.69
C GLN A 64 -7.42 -7.26 1.68
N THR A 65 -6.93 -6.04 1.44
CA THR A 65 -6.03 -5.33 2.35
C THR A 65 -6.61 -5.18 3.75
N LYS A 66 -7.89 -4.83 3.86
CA LYS A 66 -8.58 -4.77 5.17
C LYS A 66 -8.60 -6.11 5.90
N LYS A 67 -8.84 -7.19 5.16
CA LYS A 67 -8.83 -8.54 5.70
C LYS A 67 -7.43 -8.97 6.14
N ASP A 68 -6.42 -8.67 5.33
CA ASP A 68 -5.02 -9.03 5.63
C ASP A 68 -4.52 -8.26 6.85
N PHE A 69 -4.86 -6.97 6.96
CA PHE A 69 -4.55 -6.15 8.13
C PHE A 69 -5.19 -6.72 9.41
N ALA A 70 -6.47 -7.09 9.36
CA ALA A 70 -7.18 -7.67 10.50
C ALA A 70 -6.67 -9.06 10.90
N ALA A 71 -5.94 -9.75 10.03
CA ALA A 71 -5.32 -11.04 10.31
C ALA A 71 -3.89 -10.92 10.85
N LEU A 72 -3.32 -9.71 10.91
CA LEU A 72 -2.02 -9.50 11.53
C LEU A 72 -2.13 -9.69 13.05
N PRO A 73 -1.12 -10.29 13.69
CA PRO A 73 -1.06 -10.30 15.14
C PRO A 73 -1.00 -8.86 15.67
N GLU A 74 -1.70 -8.60 16.76
CA GLU A 74 -1.51 -7.39 17.56
C GLU A 74 -0.09 -7.47 18.16
N ASP A 75 0.78 -6.52 17.80
CA ASP A 75 2.14 -6.39 18.32
C ASP A 75 2.16 -5.48 19.56
#